data_AF-A0A258BQT7-F1
#
_entry.id   AF-A0A258BQT7-F1
#
_cell.length_a   1.000
_cell.length_b   1.000
_cell.length_c   1.000
_cell.angle_alpha   90.00
_cell.angle_beta   90.00
_cell.angle_gamma   90.00
#
_symmetry.space_group_name_H-M   'P 1'
#
loop_
_entity.id
_entity.type
_entity.pdbx_description
1 polymer ?
#
loop_
_entity_poly.entity_id
_entity_poly.type
_entity_poly.pdbx_seq_one_letter_code
_entity_poly.pdbx_strand_id
1 'polypeptide(L)'
;MRTLDIVNRAARSLRNAKTRTILTSLAIAVGAFTITISLAAGEGTRQYADTLINSNVNPQALFIVKDPSITEGPASQSPLRVYDENVGSTPTGLALEQMTQEDVDKLLERDDLTNVVPTYQPTVDYVQFEGSDTKFTADVSYYNTTIVTGLSKGGLPAQGTDLADGDIVVPGSYVETLVENDVIANADELIGKQITVTASQAT
;
A
#
# COMPACT_ATOMS: atom_id res chain seq x y z
N MET A 1 -5.05 -48.54 49.72
CA MET A 1 -6.22 -47.82 49.14
C MET A 1 -5.94 -47.59 47.67
N ARG A 2 -6.90 -47.85 46.77
CA ARG A 2 -6.71 -47.67 45.32
C ARG A 2 -7.00 -46.21 44.95
N THR A 3 -6.13 -45.57 44.16
CA THR A 3 -6.26 -44.16 43.73
C THR A 3 -7.61 -43.89 43.03
N LEU A 4 -8.11 -44.87 42.29
CA LEU A 4 -9.43 -44.84 41.65
C LEU A 4 -10.58 -44.67 42.65
N ASP A 5 -10.48 -45.24 43.85
CA ASP A 5 -11.51 -45.05 44.89
C ASP A 5 -11.51 -43.63 45.44
N ILE A 6 -10.35 -42.98 45.50
CA ILE A 6 -10.21 -41.59 45.95
C ILE A 6 -10.89 -40.66 44.94
N VAL A 7 -10.65 -40.87 43.63
CA VAL A 7 -11.31 -40.12 42.55
C VAL A 7 -12.83 -40.32 42.59
N ASN A 8 -13.30 -41.56 42.72
CA ASN A 8 -14.73 -41.88 42.80
C ASN A 8 -15.41 -41.29 44.06
N ARG A 9 -14.68 -41.15 45.16
CA ARG A 9 -15.16 -40.50 46.37
C ARG A 9 -15.22 -38.98 46.22
N ALA A 10 -14.18 -38.38 45.63
CA ALA A 10 -14.14 -36.95 45.33
C ALA A 10 -15.25 -36.53 44.37
N ALA A 11 -15.48 -37.31 43.30
CA ALA A 11 -16.56 -37.06 42.34
C ALA A 11 -17.95 -37.11 42.99
N ARG A 12 -18.20 -38.07 43.90
CA ARG A 12 -19.46 -38.13 44.67
C ARG A 12 -19.61 -36.93 45.62
N SER A 13 -18.53 -36.48 46.24
CA SER A 13 -18.54 -35.28 47.09
C SER A 13 -18.88 -34.01 46.29
N LEU A 14 -18.28 -33.84 45.11
CA LEU A 14 -18.60 -32.73 44.20
C LEU A 14 -20.07 -32.77 43.73
N ARG A 15 -20.61 -33.97 43.44
CA ARG A 15 -22.01 -34.17 43.06
C ARG A 15 -23.03 -33.81 44.14
N ASN A 16 -22.66 -33.90 45.42
CA ASN A 16 -23.53 -33.52 46.53
C ASN A 16 -23.46 -32.01 46.82
N ALA A 17 -22.31 -31.37 46.58
CA ALA A 17 -22.09 -29.95 46.80
C ALA A 17 -22.25 -29.10 45.51
N LYS A 18 -23.29 -29.40 44.71
CA LYS A 18 -23.48 -28.87 43.33
C LYS A 18 -23.33 -27.35 43.23
N THR A 19 -24.03 -26.60 44.07
CA THR A 19 -24.05 -25.14 44.01
C THR A 19 -22.65 -24.53 44.21
N ARG A 20 -21.94 -25.00 45.24
CA ARG A 20 -20.59 -24.51 45.55
C ARG A 20 -19.61 -24.87 44.43
N THR A 21 -19.64 -26.11 43.96
CA THR A 21 -18.74 -26.57 42.89
C THR A 21 -18.97 -25.78 41.60
N ILE A 22 -20.22 -25.53 41.21
CA ILE A 22 -20.55 -24.74 40.02
C ILE A 22 -20.03 -23.31 40.16
N LEU A 23 -20.30 -22.65 41.30
CA LEU A 23 -19.84 -21.27 41.54
C LEU A 23 -18.31 -21.16 41.49
N THR A 24 -17.59 -22.11 42.09
CA THR A 24 -16.11 -22.13 42.04
C THR A 24 -15.58 -22.41 40.64
N SER A 25 -16.15 -23.39 39.92
CA SER A 25 -15.71 -23.68 38.55
C SER A 25 -16.00 -22.52 37.60
N LEU A 26 -17.12 -21.82 37.79
CA LEU A 26 -17.51 -20.67 36.97
C LEU A 26 -16.59 -19.48 37.22
N ALA A 27 -16.23 -19.21 38.48
CA ALA A 27 -15.26 -18.17 38.82
C ALA A 27 -13.88 -18.43 38.16
N ILE A 28 -13.40 -19.68 38.21
CA ILE A 28 -12.14 -20.07 37.55
C ILE A 28 -12.27 -19.96 36.02
N ALA A 29 -13.38 -20.43 35.45
CA ALA A 29 -13.62 -20.38 34.02
C ALA A 29 -13.66 -18.95 33.49
N VAL A 30 -14.33 -18.01 34.16
CA VAL A 30 -14.37 -16.59 33.77
C VAL A 30 -12.98 -15.96 33.83
N GLY A 31 -12.18 -16.29 34.84
CA GLY A 31 -10.80 -15.82 34.94
C GLY A 31 -9.93 -16.32 33.77
N ALA A 32 -9.94 -17.63 33.52
CA ALA A 32 -9.19 -18.23 32.43
C ALA A 32 -9.67 -17.77 31.04
N PHE A 33 -10.98 -17.61 30.87
CA PHE A 33 -11.60 -17.15 29.63
C PHE A 33 -11.19 -15.70 29.32
N THR A 34 -11.26 -14.82 30.32
CA THR A 34 -10.84 -13.42 30.16
C THR A 34 -9.37 -13.34 29.74
N ILE A 35 -8.47 -14.06 30.42
CA ILE A 35 -7.04 -14.09 30.07
C ILE A 35 -6.83 -14.58 28.63
N THR A 36 -7.53 -15.65 28.25
CA THR A 36 -7.41 -16.24 26.91
C THR A 36 -7.90 -15.28 25.83
N ILE A 37 -9.04 -14.62 26.04
CA ILE A 37 -9.57 -13.62 25.09
C ILE A 37 -8.63 -12.43 24.99
N SER A 38 -8.13 -11.90 26.12
CA SER A 38 -7.19 -10.78 26.10
C SER A 38 -5.92 -11.12 25.32
N LEU A 39 -5.40 -12.34 25.49
CA LEU A 39 -4.22 -12.80 24.75
C LEU A 39 -4.52 -13.00 23.27
N ALA A 40 -5.65 -13.65 22.94
CA ALA A 40 -6.05 -13.88 21.55
C ALA A 40 -6.33 -12.57 20.80
N ALA A 41 -6.94 -11.58 21.46
CA ALA A 41 -7.14 -10.25 20.88
C ALA A 41 -5.80 -9.51 20.69
N GLY A 42 -4.89 -9.58 21.67
CA GLY A 42 -3.57 -8.99 21.58
C GLY A 42 -2.73 -9.59 20.44
N GLU A 43 -2.65 -10.91 20.35
CA GLU A 43 -1.91 -11.59 19.29
C GLU A 43 -2.60 -11.47 17.93
N GLY A 44 -3.93 -11.54 17.88
CA GLY A 44 -4.68 -11.36 16.64
C GLY A 44 -4.50 -9.95 16.05
N THR A 45 -4.49 -8.91 16.88
CA THR A 45 -4.22 -7.54 16.42
C THR A 45 -2.78 -7.35 15.97
N ARG A 46 -1.80 -7.94 16.67
CA ARG A 46 -0.40 -7.95 16.21
C ARG A 46 -0.24 -8.66 14.89
N GLN A 47 -0.77 -9.87 14.77
CA GLN A 47 -0.69 -10.64 13.53
C GLN A 47 -1.37 -9.92 12.35
N TYR A 48 -2.49 -9.23 12.59
CA TYR A 48 -3.13 -8.40 11.58
C TYR A 48 -2.24 -7.21 11.18
N ALA A 49 -1.68 -6.48 12.14
CA ALA A 49 -0.75 -5.38 11.87
C ALA A 49 0.51 -5.86 11.14
N ASP A 50 1.10 -6.96 11.57
CA ASP A 50 2.27 -7.59 10.94
C ASP A 50 1.94 -8.06 9.52
N THR A 51 0.75 -8.61 9.29
CA THR A 51 0.32 -8.99 7.94
C THR A 51 0.19 -7.75 7.08
N LEU A 52 -0.44 -6.67 7.56
CA LEU A 52 -0.55 -5.42 6.79
C LEU A 52 0.82 -4.83 6.44
N ILE A 53 1.74 -4.78 7.39
CA ILE A 53 3.08 -4.23 7.19
C ILE A 53 3.88 -5.13 6.24
N ASN A 54 3.97 -6.43 6.52
CA ASN A 54 4.80 -7.34 5.74
C ASN A 54 4.22 -7.70 4.37
N SER A 55 2.90 -7.64 4.18
CA SER A 55 2.30 -7.99 2.88
C SER A 55 2.41 -6.87 1.85
N ASN A 56 2.66 -5.62 2.26
CA ASN A 56 2.51 -4.47 1.35
C ASN A 56 3.54 -3.35 1.51
N VAL A 57 4.43 -3.38 2.51
CA VAL A 57 5.39 -2.29 2.75
C VAL A 57 6.78 -2.86 2.99
N ASN A 58 7.76 -2.45 2.18
CA ASN A 58 9.17 -2.75 2.43
C ASN A 58 9.69 -1.84 3.56
N PRO A 59 10.03 -2.37 4.75
CA PRO A 59 10.48 -1.56 5.88
C PRO A 59 11.85 -0.90 5.65
N GLN A 60 12.60 -1.31 4.61
CA GLN A 60 13.88 -0.74 4.23
C GLN A 60 13.77 0.26 3.06
N ALA A 61 12.55 0.64 2.65
CA ALA A 61 12.36 1.66 1.64
C ALA A 61 12.79 3.03 2.17
N LEU A 62 13.60 3.75 1.39
CA LEU A 62 14.02 5.12 1.67
C LEU A 62 13.42 6.05 0.63
N PHE A 63 12.80 7.14 1.10
CA PHE A 63 12.36 8.23 0.23
C PHE A 63 13.43 9.32 0.24
N ILE A 64 14.14 9.46 -0.88
CA ILE A 64 15.26 10.40 -1.03
C ILE A 64 14.74 11.64 -1.76
N VAL A 65 15.00 12.82 -1.20
CA VAL A 65 14.64 14.11 -1.78
C VAL A 65 15.84 15.04 -1.79
N LYS A 66 15.92 15.92 -2.79
CA LYS A 66 16.95 16.96 -2.87
C LYS A 66 16.62 18.14 -1.96
N ASP A 67 15.38 18.64 -2.02
CA ASP A 67 14.93 19.77 -1.23
C ASP A 67 14.36 19.31 0.13
N PRO A 68 14.93 19.76 1.27
CA PRO A 68 14.44 19.38 2.61
C PRO A 68 13.02 19.87 2.89
N SER A 69 12.54 20.89 2.18
CA SER A 69 11.16 21.41 2.34
C SER A 69 10.08 20.38 2.00
N ILE A 70 10.41 19.32 1.25
CA ILE A 70 9.49 18.19 1.00
C ILE A 70 9.25 17.39 2.28
N THR A 71 10.26 17.27 3.15
CA THR A 71 10.18 16.50 4.41
C THR A 71 9.74 17.32 5.62
N GLU A 72 9.97 18.63 5.59
CA GLU A 72 9.66 19.54 6.71
C GLU A 72 8.19 20.01 6.73
N GLY A 73 7.38 19.56 5.76
CA GLY A 73 6.00 20.00 5.56
C GLY A 73 5.94 21.35 4.84
N PRO A 74 4.75 21.76 4.34
CA PRO A 74 4.63 23.01 3.59
C PRO A 74 4.97 24.19 4.50
N ALA A 75 6.22 24.67 4.40
CA ALA A 75 6.60 25.93 4.98
C ALA A 75 5.72 27.02 4.37
N SER A 76 5.05 27.79 5.23
CA SER A 76 4.29 28.96 4.81
C SER A 76 5.27 29.94 4.17
N GLN A 77 5.25 30.00 2.84
CA GLN A 77 6.08 30.81 1.94
C GLN A 77 7.53 30.32 1.80
N SER A 78 7.86 29.78 0.62
CA SER A 78 9.24 29.56 0.20
C SER A 78 9.99 30.90 0.22
N PRO A 79 11.15 30.99 0.91
CA PRO A 79 11.96 32.20 0.90
C PRO A 79 12.42 32.52 -0.52
N LEU A 80 12.64 33.81 -0.81
CA LEU A 80 13.19 34.25 -2.10
C LEU A 80 14.56 33.59 -2.32
N ARG A 81 14.69 32.76 -3.36
CA ARG A 81 15.94 32.08 -3.75
C ARG A 81 16.50 32.67 -5.05
N VAL A 82 17.80 32.50 -5.28
CA VAL A 82 18.44 32.80 -6.56
C VAL A 82 17.93 31.79 -7.59
N TYR A 83 17.70 32.25 -8.82
CA TYR A 83 17.25 31.38 -9.91
C TYR A 83 18.26 30.26 -10.18
N ASP A 84 17.77 29.04 -10.23
CA ASP A 84 18.50 27.82 -10.61
C ASP A 84 17.62 27.07 -11.61
N GLU A 85 18.23 26.57 -12.68
CA GLU A 85 17.55 25.83 -13.74
C GLU A 85 16.97 24.48 -13.27
N ASN A 86 17.48 23.96 -12.14
CA ASN A 86 17.02 22.71 -11.53
C ASN A 86 15.92 22.93 -10.49
N VAL A 87 15.49 24.18 -10.29
CA VAL A 87 14.36 24.53 -9.41
C VAL A 87 13.10 24.66 -10.24
N GLY A 88 12.27 23.62 -10.21
CA GLY A 88 10.95 23.66 -10.86
C GLY A 88 9.85 24.09 -9.89
N SER A 89 8.77 24.62 -10.44
CA SER A 89 7.59 25.00 -9.65
C SER A 89 6.60 23.84 -9.58
N THR A 90 6.24 23.44 -8.36
CA THR A 90 5.14 22.48 -8.14
C THR A 90 3.79 23.11 -8.53
N PRO A 91 2.74 22.28 -8.77
CA PRO A 91 1.37 22.78 -8.96
C PRO A 91 0.85 23.67 -7.82
N THR A 92 1.43 23.53 -6.62
CA THR A 92 1.16 24.35 -5.43
C THR A 92 1.94 25.67 -5.39
N GLY A 93 2.77 25.98 -6.40
CA GLY A 93 3.59 27.20 -6.47
C GLY A 93 4.84 27.17 -5.58
N LEU A 94 5.17 26.03 -4.99
CA LEU A 94 6.43 25.84 -4.26
C LEU A 94 7.54 25.56 -5.28
N ALA A 95 8.56 26.41 -5.26
CA ALA A 95 9.82 26.18 -5.96
C ALA A 95 10.60 25.09 -5.21
N LEU A 96 10.81 23.94 -5.84
CA LEU A 96 11.54 22.81 -5.29
C LEU A 96 12.76 22.51 -6.17
N GLU A 97 13.91 22.31 -5.53
CA GLU A 97 15.06 21.70 -6.20
C GLU A 97 14.71 20.26 -6.59
N GLN A 98 14.65 20.02 -7.89
CA GLN A 98 14.40 18.69 -8.43
C GLN A 98 15.71 17.90 -8.48
N MET A 99 15.60 16.58 -8.40
CA MET A 99 16.75 15.71 -8.63
C MET A 99 17.10 15.69 -10.11
N THR A 100 18.38 15.82 -10.41
CA THR A 100 18.90 15.71 -11.78
C THR A 100 19.18 14.26 -12.14
N GLN A 101 19.33 13.97 -13.44
CA GLN A 101 19.76 12.63 -13.87
C GLN A 101 21.14 12.26 -13.28
N GLU A 102 22.05 13.23 -13.14
CA GLU A 102 23.35 13.01 -12.50
C GLU A 102 23.22 12.59 -11.03
N ASP A 103 22.24 13.15 -10.30
CA ASP A 103 21.96 12.74 -8.92
C ASP A 103 21.42 11.31 -8.85
N VAL A 104 20.58 10.90 -9.82
CA VAL A 104 20.06 9.52 -9.91
C VAL A 104 21.20 8.54 -10.24
N ASP A 105 22.07 8.87 -11.18
CA ASP A 105 23.20 8.04 -11.57
C ASP A 105 24.16 7.82 -10.38
N LYS A 106 24.44 8.86 -9.60
CA LYS A 106 25.22 8.77 -8.35
C LYS A 106 24.58 7.85 -7.31
N LEU A 107 23.25 7.78 -7.25
CA LEU A 107 22.55 6.87 -6.33
C LEU A 107 22.60 5.43 -6.84
N LEU A 108 22.49 5.23 -8.16
CA LEU A 108 22.61 3.91 -8.78
C LEU A 108 24.02 3.30 -8.62
N GLU A 109 25.05 4.12 -8.53
CA GLU A 109 26.43 3.68 -8.31
C GLU A 109 26.73 3.22 -6.87
N ARG A 110 25.84 3.50 -5.91
CA ARG A 110 26.06 3.14 -4.51
C ARG A 110 25.82 1.65 -4.26
N ASP A 111 26.71 1.03 -3.50
CA ASP A 111 26.66 -0.39 -3.14
C ASP A 111 25.69 -0.69 -1.99
N ASP A 112 25.27 0.31 -1.22
CA ASP A 112 24.31 0.18 -0.13
C ASP A 112 22.84 0.27 -0.58
N LEU A 113 22.58 0.60 -1.86
CA LEU A 113 21.23 0.71 -2.43
C LEU A 113 20.95 -0.46 -3.37
N THR A 114 19.92 -1.26 -3.07
CA THR A 114 19.59 -2.44 -3.89
C THR A 114 18.75 -2.09 -5.13
N ASN A 115 17.82 -1.14 -4.99
CA ASN A 115 16.95 -0.73 -6.08
C ASN A 115 16.65 0.77 -5.94
N VAL A 116 17.01 1.56 -6.95
CA VAL A 116 16.75 3.01 -6.99
C VAL A 116 15.71 3.23 -8.07
N VAL A 117 14.51 3.63 -7.66
CA VAL A 117 13.40 3.92 -8.57
C VAL A 117 13.16 5.43 -8.56
N PRO A 118 13.49 6.16 -9.63
CA PRO A 118 13.19 7.58 -9.73
C PRO A 118 11.68 7.80 -9.83
N THR A 119 11.17 8.73 -9.02
CA THR A 119 9.74 9.11 -9.04
C THR A 119 9.52 10.25 -10.00
N TYR A 120 8.83 9.99 -11.11
CA TYR A 120 8.38 11.02 -12.03
C TYR A 120 6.92 11.37 -11.79
N GLN A 121 6.60 12.66 -11.77
CA GLN A 121 5.23 13.16 -11.70
C GLN A 121 4.92 13.95 -12.99
N PRO A 122 4.57 13.28 -14.10
CA PRO A 122 4.22 13.96 -15.33
C PRO A 122 2.90 14.72 -15.15
N THR A 123 2.84 15.97 -15.62
CA THR A 123 1.56 16.69 -15.74
C THR A 123 0.86 16.17 -16.99
N VAL A 124 -0.17 15.36 -16.83
CA VAL A 124 -0.94 14.81 -17.96
C VAL A 124 -2.13 15.72 -18.27
N ASP A 125 -2.20 16.16 -19.52
CA ASP A 125 -3.28 17.02 -19.99
C ASP A 125 -4.52 16.17 -20.33
N TYR A 126 -4.32 15.09 -21.09
CA TYR A 126 -5.36 14.13 -21.42
C TYR A 126 -4.79 12.76 -21.82
N VAL A 127 -5.64 11.75 -21.71
CA VAL A 127 -5.41 10.40 -22.21
C VAL A 127 -6.45 10.05 -23.28
N GLN A 128 -6.02 9.29 -24.29
CA GLN A 128 -6.87 8.82 -25.38
C GLN A 128 -6.66 7.32 -25.57
N PHE A 129 -7.77 6.59 -25.68
CA PHE A 129 -7.76 5.14 -25.86
C PHE A 129 -7.90 4.78 -27.34
N GLU A 130 -7.22 3.73 -27.76
CA GLU A 130 -7.30 3.22 -29.13
C GLU A 130 -8.73 2.87 -29.54
N GLY A 131 -9.18 3.51 -30.64
CA GLY A 131 -10.52 3.36 -31.19
C GLY A 131 -11.52 4.44 -30.76
N SER A 132 -11.10 5.42 -29.94
CA SER A 132 -11.92 6.56 -29.55
C SER A 132 -11.20 7.90 -29.79
N ASP A 133 -11.94 8.91 -30.27
CA ASP A 133 -11.48 10.30 -30.36
C ASP A 133 -11.73 11.08 -29.05
N THR A 134 -12.35 10.44 -28.05
CA THR A 134 -12.68 11.04 -26.77
C THR A 134 -11.42 11.22 -25.93
N LYS A 135 -11.22 12.44 -25.44
CA LYS A 135 -10.13 12.80 -24.53
C LYS A 135 -10.63 12.72 -23.10
N PHE A 136 -9.93 11.95 -22.27
CA PHE A 136 -10.24 11.81 -20.86
C PHE A 136 -9.19 12.52 -20.01
N THR A 137 -9.62 13.11 -18.91
CA THR A 137 -8.71 13.55 -17.84
C THR A 137 -8.48 12.38 -16.92
N ALA A 138 -7.22 11.97 -16.78
CA ALA A 138 -6.81 10.86 -15.92
C ALA A 138 -5.60 11.29 -15.08
N ASP A 139 -5.51 10.74 -13.87
CA ASP A 139 -4.32 10.87 -13.04
C ASP A 139 -3.34 9.77 -13.44
N VAL A 140 -2.15 10.16 -13.89
CA VAL A 140 -1.09 9.23 -14.27
C VAL A 140 0.02 9.36 -13.25
N SER A 141 0.32 8.23 -12.62
CA SER A 141 1.38 8.10 -11.61
C SER A 141 2.30 6.93 -11.95
N TYR A 142 3.48 6.93 -11.34
CA TYR A 142 4.43 5.84 -11.47
C TYR A 142 3.88 4.56 -10.84
N TYR A 143 4.30 3.42 -11.37
CA TYR A 143 3.97 2.13 -10.78
C TYR A 143 4.81 1.90 -9.52
N ASN A 144 4.15 1.72 -8.38
CA ASN A 144 4.84 1.46 -7.12
C ASN A 144 5.13 -0.04 -6.98
N THR A 145 6.36 -0.45 -7.30
CA THR A 145 6.84 -1.84 -7.21
C THR A 145 6.87 -2.40 -5.78
N THR A 146 6.74 -1.54 -4.76
CA THR A 146 6.72 -1.93 -3.34
C THR A 146 5.35 -2.41 -2.89
N ILE A 147 4.28 -2.06 -3.60
CA ILE A 147 2.90 -2.39 -3.24
C ILE A 147 2.37 -3.51 -4.14
N VAL A 148 1.79 -4.55 -3.55
CA VAL A 148 1.10 -5.59 -4.32
C VAL A 148 -0.27 -5.06 -4.74
N THR A 149 -0.43 -4.75 -6.02
CA THR A 149 -1.72 -4.33 -6.57
C THR A 149 -2.57 -5.56 -6.88
N GLY A 150 -3.82 -5.58 -6.41
CA GLY A 150 -4.78 -6.63 -6.76
C GLY A 150 -5.11 -6.58 -8.26
N LEU A 151 -4.85 -7.67 -8.97
CA LEU A 151 -5.11 -7.76 -10.40
C LEU A 151 -6.49 -8.33 -10.68
N SER A 152 -7.31 -7.58 -11.42
CA SER A 152 -8.60 -8.07 -11.90
C SER A 152 -8.45 -8.85 -13.21
N LYS A 153 -7.73 -8.26 -14.18
CA LYS A 153 -7.57 -8.76 -15.56
C LYS A 153 -6.16 -8.44 -16.07
N GLY A 154 -5.59 -9.32 -16.89
CA GLY A 154 -4.24 -9.15 -17.47
C GLY A 154 -3.15 -9.87 -16.68
N GLY A 155 -1.94 -9.32 -16.70
CA GLY A 155 -0.77 -9.79 -15.95
C GLY A 155 -0.04 -8.62 -15.30
N LEU A 156 0.49 -8.83 -14.10
CA LEU A 156 1.44 -7.91 -13.46
C LEU A 156 2.79 -8.59 -13.32
N PRO A 157 3.90 -7.84 -13.39
CA PRO A 157 5.22 -8.36 -13.09
C PRO A 157 5.29 -8.84 -11.63
N ALA A 158 6.29 -9.67 -11.32
CA ALA A 158 6.52 -10.15 -9.96
C ALA A 158 6.78 -8.97 -9.00
N GLN A 159 6.44 -9.14 -7.73
CA GLN A 159 6.66 -8.12 -6.70
C GLN A 159 8.12 -7.65 -6.69
N GLY A 160 8.35 -6.34 -6.63
CA GLY A 160 9.68 -5.74 -6.71
C GLY A 160 10.26 -5.61 -8.12
N THR A 161 9.52 -6.03 -9.16
CA THR A 161 9.89 -5.80 -10.57
C THR A 161 9.01 -4.70 -11.15
N ASP A 162 9.62 -3.80 -11.90
CA ASP A 162 8.90 -2.71 -12.56
C ASP A 162 8.09 -3.21 -13.78
N LEU A 163 7.17 -2.38 -14.26
CA LEU A 163 6.49 -2.60 -15.54
C LEU A 163 7.51 -2.56 -16.68
N ALA A 164 7.23 -3.30 -17.76
CA ALA A 164 8.05 -3.19 -18.95
C ALA A 164 7.83 -1.83 -19.64
N ASP A 165 8.79 -1.38 -20.43
CA ASP A 165 8.71 -0.11 -21.15
C ASP A 165 7.42 -0.04 -22.00
N GLY A 166 6.57 0.94 -21.69
CA GLY A 166 5.30 1.17 -22.39
C GLY A 166 4.10 0.39 -21.85
N ASP A 167 4.28 -0.45 -20.83
CA ASP A 167 3.15 -1.09 -20.14
C ASP A 167 2.50 -0.10 -19.16
N ILE A 168 1.17 -0.18 -19.06
CA ILE A 168 0.37 0.67 -18.17
C ILE A 168 -0.68 -0.15 -17.43
N VAL A 169 -0.88 0.17 -16.16
CA VAL A 169 -1.93 -0.44 -15.34
C VAL A 169 -3.07 0.56 -15.20
N VAL A 170 -4.27 0.14 -15.59
CA VAL A 170 -5.48 0.97 -15.53
C VAL A 170 -6.30 0.59 -14.30
N PRO A 171 -6.69 1.54 -13.44
CA PRO A 171 -7.59 1.28 -12.32
C PRO A 171 -8.92 0.69 -12.78
N GLY A 172 -9.43 -0.30 -12.06
CA GLY A 172 -10.73 -0.91 -12.37
C GLY A 172 -11.90 0.09 -12.36
N SER A 173 -11.77 1.19 -11.61
CA SER A 173 -12.75 2.29 -11.60
C SER A 173 -12.91 2.99 -12.95
N TYR A 174 -11.91 2.95 -13.83
CA TYR A 174 -12.00 3.59 -15.14
C TYR A 174 -12.82 2.78 -16.14
N VAL A 175 -12.98 1.46 -15.91
CA VAL A 175 -13.74 0.58 -16.80
C VAL A 175 -15.19 1.04 -16.97
N GLU A 176 -15.84 1.46 -15.88
CA GLU A 176 -17.23 1.93 -15.91
C GLU A 176 -17.37 3.17 -16.82
N THR A 177 -16.52 4.18 -16.63
CA THR A 177 -16.50 5.38 -17.47
C THR A 177 -16.21 5.07 -18.94
N LEU A 178 -15.31 4.12 -19.22
CA LEU A 178 -14.97 3.74 -20.59
C LEU A 178 -16.10 2.97 -21.28
N VAL A 179 -16.87 2.17 -20.54
CA VAL A 179 -18.07 1.51 -21.05
C VAL A 179 -19.19 2.52 -21.32
N GLU A 180 -19.40 3.49 -20.43
CA GLU A 180 -20.41 4.54 -20.61
C GLU A 180 -20.15 5.45 -21.81
N ASN A 181 -18.88 5.60 -22.21
CA ASN A 181 -18.46 6.43 -23.34
C ASN A 181 -18.19 5.61 -24.62
N ASP A 182 -18.70 4.38 -24.70
CA ASP A 182 -18.60 3.49 -25.86
C ASP A 182 -17.15 3.23 -26.33
N VAL A 183 -16.17 3.30 -25.42
CA VAL A 183 -14.74 3.07 -25.73
C VAL A 183 -14.40 1.59 -25.67
N ILE A 184 -15.00 0.86 -24.72
CA ILE A 184 -14.83 -0.58 -24.52
C ILE A 184 -16.18 -1.21 -24.18
N ALA A 185 -16.40 -2.47 -24.56
CA ALA A 185 -17.59 -3.21 -24.13
C ALA A 185 -17.40 -3.88 -22.75
N ASN A 186 -16.16 -4.21 -22.39
CA ASN A 186 -15.81 -4.89 -21.14
C ASN A 186 -14.34 -4.65 -20.77
N ALA A 187 -13.96 -5.04 -19.55
CA ALA A 187 -12.59 -4.89 -19.05
C ALA A 187 -11.54 -5.71 -19.80
N ASP A 188 -11.93 -6.83 -20.45
CA ASP A 188 -10.99 -7.69 -21.18
C ASP A 188 -10.49 -7.02 -22.46
N GLU A 189 -11.28 -6.13 -23.06
CA GLU A 189 -10.90 -5.36 -24.25
C GLU A 189 -9.82 -4.31 -23.98
N LEU A 190 -9.54 -3.96 -22.72
CA LEU A 190 -8.43 -3.07 -22.38
C LEU A 190 -7.07 -3.74 -22.53
N ILE A 191 -7.00 -5.07 -22.47
CA ILE A 191 -5.74 -5.80 -22.56
C ILE A 191 -5.22 -5.73 -24.00
N GLY A 192 -4.06 -5.10 -24.17
CA GLY A 192 -3.41 -4.98 -25.48
C GLY A 192 -3.87 -3.78 -26.33
N LYS A 193 -4.76 -2.93 -25.82
CA LYS A 193 -5.09 -1.64 -26.44
C LYS A 193 -3.99 -0.61 -26.18
N GLN A 194 -3.72 0.24 -27.17
CA GLN A 194 -2.83 1.37 -26.99
C GLN A 194 -3.53 2.54 -26.28
N ILE A 195 -2.82 3.18 -25.38
CA ILE A 195 -3.25 4.40 -24.70
C ILE A 195 -2.24 5.49 -25.02
N THR A 196 -2.71 6.60 -25.58
CA THR A 196 -1.89 7.78 -25.82
C THR A 196 -2.03 8.73 -24.64
N VAL A 197 -0.93 8.96 -23.94
CA VAL A 197 -0.85 9.92 -22.83
C VAL A 197 -0.20 11.19 -23.36
N THR A 198 -0.92 12.30 -23.34
CA THR A 198 -0.35 13.61 -23.67
C THR A 198 0.01 14.32 -22.37
N ALA A 199 1.30 14.52 -22.14
CA ALA A 199 1.82 15.25 -20.99
C ALA A 199 2.34 16.63 -21.40
N SER A 200 2.07 17.63 -20.58
CA SER A 200 2.70 18.93 -20.65
C SER A 200 4.07 18.87 -19.99
N GLN A 201 5.07 19.42 -20.67
CA GLN A 201 6.43 19.52 -20.11
C GLN A 201 6.38 20.41 -18.87
N ALA A 202 6.78 19.87 -17.71
CA ALA A 202 6.98 20.69 -16.52
C ALA A 202 7.99 21.78 -16.85
N THR A 203 7.56 23.04 -16.69
CA THR A 203 8.38 24.23 -16.95
C THR A 203 9.21 24.59 -15.74
#